data_AF-A0A161YGN3-F1
#
_entry.id   AF-A0A161YGN3-F1
#
_cell.length_a   1.000
_cell.length_b   1.000
_cell.length_c   1.000
_cell.angle_alpha   90.00
_cell.angle_beta   90.00
_cell.angle_gamma   90.00
#
_symmetry.space_group_name_H-M   'P 1'
#
loop_
_entity.id
_entity.type
_entity.pdbx_description
1 polymer ?
#
loop_
_entity_poly.entity_id
_entity_poly.type
_entity_poly.pdbx_seq_one_letter_code
_entity_poly.pdbx_strand_id
1 'polypeptide(L)'
;MRPVETFTPRTRKREITPLEEQARICNIEADYNPHDPIDSQKQEKGVSAFCGLLRGKGGYLEPGMVSQRVEFQDDNGGRHHYKVEWTAGCLTEVESQAIRRPLGHLSASPNCDDLMRDNYLKCNNGGVGGKVQIGCLIYTYNGGIMAGREYDW
;
A
#
# COMPACT_ATOMS: atom_id res chain seq x y z
N MET A 1 56.94 3.98 -3.33
CA MET A 1 55.84 3.81 -4.28
C MET A 1 54.68 3.15 -3.55
N ARG A 2 53.51 3.79 -3.47
CA ARG A 2 52.29 3.19 -2.88
C ARG A 2 51.49 2.51 -4.00
N PRO A 3 50.86 1.35 -3.78
CA PRO A 3 50.04 0.71 -4.80
C PRO A 3 48.77 1.55 -5.03
N VAL A 4 48.43 1.77 -6.29
CA VAL A 4 47.16 2.37 -6.70
C VAL A 4 46.11 1.26 -6.64
N GLU A 5 45.18 1.35 -5.70
CA GLU A 5 44.02 0.45 -5.68
C GLU A 5 43.07 0.82 -6.84
N THR A 6 42.91 -0.12 -7.76
CA THR A 6 41.92 -0.06 -8.83
C THR A 6 40.52 -0.22 -8.26
N PHE A 7 39.76 0.88 -8.23
CA PHE A 7 38.32 0.85 -7.98
C PHE A 7 37.61 0.23 -9.19
N THR A 8 37.23 -1.04 -9.10
CA THR A 8 36.24 -1.63 -10.01
C THR A 8 34.85 -1.13 -9.61
N PRO A 9 34.05 -0.57 -10.55
CA PRO A 9 32.66 -0.24 -10.25
C PRO A 9 31.92 -1.56 -10.00
N ARG A 10 31.52 -1.79 -8.75
CA ARG A 10 30.62 -2.88 -8.40
C ARG A 10 29.30 -2.59 -9.11
N THR A 11 29.04 -3.25 -10.24
CA THR A 11 27.70 -3.32 -10.83
C THR A 11 26.79 -3.87 -9.75
N ARG A 12 26.04 -2.98 -9.08
CA ARG A 12 25.04 -3.36 -8.10
C ARG A 12 23.99 -4.12 -8.90
N LYS A 13 24.04 -5.46 -8.84
CA LYS A 13 23.05 -6.33 -9.45
C LYS A 13 21.71 -5.83 -8.93
N ARG A 14 20.86 -5.30 -9.82
CA ARG A 14 19.55 -4.78 -9.45
C ARG A 14 18.78 -5.94 -8.83
N GLU A 15 18.49 -5.83 -7.54
CA GLU A 15 17.69 -6.84 -6.85
C GLU A 15 16.26 -6.76 -7.39
N ILE A 16 15.77 -7.88 -7.90
CA ILE A 16 14.40 -8.03 -8.39
C ILE A 16 13.53 -8.42 -7.19
N THR A 17 12.44 -7.67 -6.99
CA THR A 17 11.44 -7.95 -5.96
C THR A 17 10.45 -8.98 -6.49
N PRO A 18 10.27 -10.13 -5.82
CA PRO A 18 9.35 -11.17 -6.27
C PRO A 18 7.89 -10.71 -6.17
N LEU A 19 7.03 -11.24 -7.04
CA LEU A 19 5.59 -11.04 -6.98
C LEU A 19 4.97 -11.87 -5.84
N GLU A 20 5.25 -11.48 -4.61
CA GLU A 20 4.80 -12.16 -3.38
C GLU A 20 4.41 -11.13 -2.32
N GLU A 21 3.49 -11.49 -1.42
CA GLU A 21 3.11 -10.64 -0.28
C GLU A 21 4.26 -10.58 0.73
N GLN A 22 4.70 -9.37 1.05
CA GLN A 22 5.73 -9.11 2.07
C GLN A 22 5.12 -8.98 3.47
N ALA A 23 5.98 -8.89 4.47
CA ALA A 23 5.56 -8.64 5.85
C ALA A 23 4.76 -7.33 5.95
N ARG A 24 3.64 -7.39 6.66
CA ARG A 24 2.79 -6.23 6.92
C ARG A 24 3.40 -5.32 7.96
N ILE A 25 3.34 -4.02 7.71
CA ILE A 25 3.81 -2.96 8.60
C ILE A 25 2.59 -2.25 9.16
N CYS A 26 2.37 -2.38 10.47
CA CYS A 26 1.22 -1.77 11.16
C CYS A 26 1.59 -0.41 11.75
N ASN A 27 0.66 0.52 11.68
CA ASN A 27 0.80 1.83 12.29
C ASN A 27 0.76 1.74 13.83
N ILE A 28 1.39 2.70 14.49
CA ILE A 28 1.27 2.89 15.94
C ILE A 28 0.03 3.76 16.19
N GLU A 29 -0.97 3.23 16.90
CA GLU A 29 -2.24 3.92 17.17
C GLU A 29 -2.03 5.29 17.86
N ALA A 30 -1.02 5.41 18.71
CA ALA A 30 -0.69 6.66 19.40
C ALA A 30 -0.39 7.84 18.45
N ASP A 31 0.15 7.58 17.26
CA ASP A 31 0.46 8.62 16.27
C ASP A 31 -0.79 9.18 15.57
N TYR A 32 -1.91 8.47 15.73
CA TYR A 32 -3.21 8.83 15.18
C TYR A 32 -4.12 9.43 16.25
N ASN A 33 -3.71 9.40 17.52
CA ASN A 33 -4.53 9.92 18.60
C ASN A 33 -4.55 11.47 18.67
N PRO A 34 -5.68 12.06 19.12
CA PRO A 34 -6.99 11.40 19.24
C PRO A 34 -7.58 11.13 17.85
N HIS A 35 -8.29 10.00 17.69
CA HIS A 35 -9.09 9.75 16.49
C HIS A 35 -10.46 9.18 16.83
N ASP A 36 -11.43 9.41 15.94
CA ASP A 36 -12.74 8.78 16.03
C ASP A 36 -12.63 7.26 15.81
N PRO A 37 -13.49 6.44 16.46
CA PRO A 37 -13.54 5.01 16.22
C PRO A 37 -13.79 4.66 14.75
N ILE A 38 -13.11 3.62 14.27
CA ILE A 38 -13.25 3.16 12.88
C ILE A 38 -14.24 2.01 12.81
N ASP A 39 -15.38 2.27 12.18
CA ASP A 39 -16.41 1.27 11.95
C ASP A 39 -15.93 0.23 10.93
N SER A 40 -15.94 -1.03 11.35
CA SER A 40 -15.46 -2.15 10.55
C SER A 40 -16.26 -2.35 9.26
N GLN A 41 -17.57 -2.12 9.30
CA GLN A 41 -18.44 -2.27 8.13
C GLN A 41 -18.26 -1.12 7.15
N LYS A 42 -18.05 0.11 7.63
CA LYS A 42 -17.71 1.26 6.80
C LYS A 42 -16.34 1.08 6.15
N GLN A 43 -15.37 0.56 6.90
CA GLN A 43 -14.05 0.23 6.37
C GLN A 43 -14.14 -0.80 5.24
N GLU A 44 -14.92 -1.87 5.41
CA GLU A 44 -15.12 -2.90 4.37
C GLU A 44 -15.80 -2.34 3.11
N LYS A 45 -16.84 -1.50 3.29
CA LYS A 45 -17.48 -0.80 2.16
C LYS A 45 -16.51 0.15 1.45
N GLY A 46 -15.67 0.86 2.21
CA GLY A 46 -14.63 1.74 1.68
C GLY A 46 -13.59 0.98 0.85
N VAL A 47 -13.18 -0.22 1.31
CA VAL A 47 -12.32 -1.14 0.54
C VAL A 47 -12.96 -1.47 -0.81
N SER A 48 -14.22 -1.94 -0.79
CA SER A 48 -14.92 -2.35 -2.01
C SER A 48 -15.09 -1.19 -2.99
N ALA A 49 -15.42 0.01 -2.48
CA ALA A 49 -15.53 1.23 -3.28
C ALA A 49 -14.18 1.61 -3.90
N PHE A 50 -13.10 1.67 -3.11
CA PHE A 50 -11.76 2.02 -3.60
C PHE A 50 -11.27 1.02 -4.65
N CYS A 51 -11.27 -0.29 -4.34
CA CYS A 51 -10.84 -1.34 -5.27
C CYS A 51 -11.77 -1.44 -6.50
N GLY A 52 -13.04 -1.05 -6.38
CA GLY A 52 -13.98 -0.87 -7.48
C GLY A 52 -13.58 0.25 -8.44
N LEU A 53 -13.27 1.43 -7.92
CA LEU A 53 -12.87 2.62 -8.69
C LEU A 53 -11.62 2.39 -9.53
N LEU A 54 -10.69 1.55 -9.05
CA LEU A 54 -9.44 1.25 -9.76
C LEU A 54 -9.66 0.57 -11.13
N ARG A 55 -10.82 -0.08 -11.37
CA ARG A 55 -11.18 -0.60 -12.69
C ARG A 55 -11.30 0.51 -13.75
N GLY A 56 -11.83 1.67 -13.36
CA GLY A 56 -12.03 2.80 -14.26
C GLY A 56 -10.76 3.65 -14.48
N LYS A 57 -9.70 3.42 -13.70
CA LYS A 57 -8.46 4.20 -13.72
C LYS A 57 -7.30 3.49 -14.43
N GLY A 58 -7.59 2.59 -15.36
CA GLY A 58 -6.59 1.82 -16.13
C GLY A 58 -6.21 0.49 -15.49
N GLY A 59 -6.38 0.31 -14.17
CA GLY A 59 -6.25 -0.99 -13.50
C GLY A 59 -4.82 -1.52 -13.29
N TYR A 60 -3.80 -0.79 -13.75
CA TYR A 60 -2.37 -1.12 -13.61
C TYR A 60 -1.59 0.06 -13.03
N LEU A 61 -0.48 -0.24 -12.37
CA LEU A 61 0.55 0.75 -12.01
C LEU A 61 1.91 0.29 -12.54
N GLU A 62 2.74 1.28 -12.86
CA GLU A 62 4.09 1.16 -13.41
C GLU A 62 5.04 2.12 -12.67
N PRO A 63 6.36 1.92 -12.76
CA PRO A 63 7.33 2.85 -12.19
C PRO A 63 7.08 4.30 -12.65
N GLY A 64 6.99 5.22 -11.69
CA GLY A 64 6.80 6.66 -11.95
C GLY A 64 5.35 7.10 -12.17
N MET A 65 4.39 6.18 -12.21
CA MET A 65 2.97 6.55 -12.21
C MET A 65 2.53 7.15 -10.87
N VAL A 66 1.55 8.05 -10.93
CA VAL A 66 0.94 8.64 -9.74
C VAL A 66 0.18 7.58 -8.93
N SER A 67 0.36 7.62 -7.60
CA SER A 67 -0.41 6.81 -6.66
C SER A 67 -1.91 7.00 -6.86
N GLN A 68 -2.68 5.93 -6.72
CA GLN A 68 -4.13 6.02 -6.63
C GLN A 68 -4.53 6.10 -5.16
N ARG A 69 -5.26 7.15 -4.79
CA ARG A 69 -5.68 7.37 -3.41
C ARG A 69 -7.09 7.93 -3.30
N VAL A 70 -7.75 7.67 -2.18
CA VAL A 70 -9.04 8.25 -1.80
C VAL A 70 -9.02 8.53 -0.31
N GLU A 71 -9.57 9.69 0.06
CA GLU A 71 -9.84 10.06 1.44
C GLU A 71 -11.32 10.40 1.59
N PHE A 72 -11.95 9.95 2.68
CA PHE A 72 -13.31 10.35 3.03
C PHE A 72 -13.55 10.25 4.53
N GLN A 73 -14.60 10.94 5.00
CA GLN A 73 -15.15 10.79 6.34
C GLN A 73 -16.48 10.05 6.23
N ASP A 74 -16.68 9.03 7.06
CA ASP A 74 -17.96 8.34 7.16
C ASP A 74 -18.97 9.12 8.03
N ASP A 75 -20.20 8.62 8.08
CA ASP A 75 -21.31 9.17 8.87
C ASP A 75 -21.14 8.99 10.39
N ASN A 76 -20.19 8.15 10.83
CA ASN A 76 -19.81 7.97 12.23
C ASN A 76 -18.63 8.90 12.62
N GLY A 77 -18.13 9.73 11.70
CA GLY A 77 -17.00 10.63 11.91
C GLY A 77 -15.64 10.00 11.59
N GLY A 78 -15.57 8.68 11.40
CA GLY A 78 -14.36 7.95 11.05
C GLY A 78 -13.79 8.43 9.72
N ARG A 79 -12.51 8.83 9.73
CA ARG A 79 -11.81 9.26 8.51
C ARG A 79 -10.93 8.13 7.98
N HIS A 80 -11.01 7.90 6.67
CA HIS A 80 -10.34 6.81 6.01
C HIS A 80 -9.46 7.33 4.88
N HIS A 81 -8.27 6.75 4.74
CA HIS A 81 -7.38 6.93 3.61
C HIS A 81 -7.01 5.56 3.04
N TYR A 82 -7.21 5.42 1.72
CA TYR A 82 -6.81 4.26 0.95
C TYR A 82 -5.81 4.71 -0.11
N LYS A 83 -4.70 4.01 -0.24
CA LYS A 83 -3.66 4.32 -1.23
C LYS A 83 -3.07 3.05 -1.79
N VAL A 84 -2.82 3.07 -3.09
CA VAL A 84 -1.94 2.12 -3.75
C VAL A 84 -0.94 2.86 -4.62
N GLU A 85 0.31 2.43 -4.56
CA GLU A 85 1.41 3.08 -5.24
C GLU A 85 2.47 2.07 -5.70
N TRP A 86 3.30 2.50 -6.64
CA TRP A 86 4.51 1.78 -7.02
C TRP A 86 5.67 2.19 -6.11
N THR A 87 6.31 1.23 -5.44
CA THR A 87 7.45 1.47 -4.55
C THR A 87 8.61 2.11 -5.33
N ALA A 88 9.11 3.26 -4.86
CA ALA A 88 10.19 3.99 -5.51
C ALA A 88 11.44 3.11 -5.69
N GLY A 89 11.98 3.08 -6.91
CA GLY A 89 13.16 2.28 -7.25
C GLY A 89 12.94 0.76 -7.26
N CYS A 90 11.71 0.28 -7.03
CA CYS A 90 11.41 -1.14 -7.09
C CYS A 90 11.41 -1.64 -8.53
N LEU A 91 12.02 -2.81 -8.70
CA LEU A 91 12.08 -3.56 -9.95
C LEU A 91 11.50 -4.94 -9.65
N THR A 92 10.66 -5.44 -10.54
CA THR A 92 10.11 -6.80 -10.47
C THR A 92 10.26 -7.47 -11.84
N GLU A 93 9.82 -8.72 -11.97
CA GLU A 93 9.90 -9.50 -13.21
C GLU A 93 8.96 -8.98 -14.31
N VAL A 94 8.02 -8.12 -13.95
CA VAL A 94 7.03 -7.49 -14.83
C VAL A 94 7.22 -5.97 -14.90
N GLU A 95 6.90 -5.37 -16.05
CA GLU A 95 6.99 -3.92 -16.25
C GLU A 95 5.87 -3.16 -15.53
N SER A 96 4.71 -3.80 -15.36
CA SER A 96 3.53 -3.26 -14.70
C SER A 96 2.84 -4.33 -13.85
N GLN A 97 2.10 -3.90 -12.83
CA GLN A 97 1.29 -4.80 -12.00
C GLN A 97 -0.18 -4.39 -11.99
N ALA A 98 -1.06 -5.37 -12.12
CA ALA A 98 -2.49 -5.16 -12.01
C ALA A 98 -2.84 -4.82 -10.56
N ILE A 99 -3.40 -3.62 -10.35
CA ILE A 99 -3.71 -3.08 -9.02
C ILE A 99 -4.70 -3.97 -8.28
N ARG A 100 -5.65 -4.59 -8.98
CA ARG A 100 -6.65 -5.45 -8.35
C ARG A 100 -6.14 -6.86 -8.05
N ARG A 101 -5.13 -7.31 -8.79
CA ARG A 101 -4.63 -8.70 -8.79
C ARG A 101 -3.12 -8.65 -8.92
N PRO A 102 -2.40 -8.26 -7.86
CA PRO A 102 -0.99 -7.94 -7.95
C PRO A 102 -0.09 -9.14 -8.28
N LEU A 103 -0.60 -10.37 -8.09
CA LEU A 103 0.04 -11.63 -8.50
C LEU A 103 -0.24 -12.02 -9.97
N GLY A 104 -1.02 -11.23 -10.72
CA GLY A 104 -1.30 -11.47 -12.14
C GLY A 104 -2.31 -12.58 -12.46
N HIS A 105 -2.59 -13.50 -11.54
CA HIS A 105 -3.54 -14.61 -11.77
C HIS A 105 -5.00 -14.22 -11.45
N LEU A 106 -5.94 -14.62 -12.31
CA LEU A 106 -7.35 -14.24 -12.17
C LEU A 106 -8.02 -14.78 -10.90
N SER A 107 -7.57 -15.92 -10.38
CA SER A 107 -8.12 -16.58 -9.18
C SER A 107 -7.21 -16.48 -7.95
N ALA A 108 -6.07 -15.79 -8.04
CA ALA A 108 -5.16 -15.71 -6.90
C ALA A 108 -5.63 -14.69 -5.86
N SER A 109 -5.55 -15.13 -4.60
CA SER A 109 -5.47 -14.26 -3.44
C SER A 109 -4.00 -14.08 -3.03
N PRO A 110 -3.65 -12.95 -2.41
CA PRO A 110 -4.55 -11.86 -2.06
C PRO A 110 -4.81 -10.90 -3.25
N ASN A 111 -6.03 -10.39 -3.33
CA ASN A 111 -6.44 -9.33 -4.26
C ASN A 111 -6.50 -7.96 -3.54
N CYS A 112 -6.81 -6.86 -4.26
CA CYS A 112 -6.91 -5.52 -3.64
C CYS A 112 -7.86 -5.46 -2.44
N ASP A 113 -9.04 -6.08 -2.58
CA ASP A 113 -10.05 -6.11 -1.54
C ASP A 113 -9.52 -6.86 -0.31
N ASP A 114 -8.86 -8.01 -0.54
CA ASP A 114 -8.19 -8.78 0.52
C ASP A 114 -7.17 -7.89 1.24
N LEU A 115 -6.14 -7.40 0.53
CA LEU A 115 -4.99 -6.65 1.09
C LEU A 115 -5.41 -5.43 1.92
N MET A 116 -6.35 -4.63 1.40
CA MET A 116 -6.81 -3.42 2.08
C MET A 116 -7.64 -3.73 3.32
N ARG A 117 -8.51 -4.75 3.26
CA ARG A 117 -9.28 -5.20 4.41
C ARG A 117 -8.36 -5.80 5.48
N ASP A 118 -7.36 -6.53 5.03
CA ASP A 118 -6.37 -7.18 5.85
C ASP A 118 -5.50 -6.17 6.63
N ASN A 119 -5.10 -5.06 6.01
CA ASN A 119 -4.38 -3.99 6.70
C ASN A 119 -5.15 -3.43 7.91
N TYR A 120 -6.48 -3.46 7.87
CA TYR A 120 -7.32 -3.13 9.02
C TYR A 120 -7.41 -4.29 10.02
N LEU A 121 -7.79 -5.49 9.56
CA LEU A 121 -8.10 -6.62 10.45
C LEU A 121 -6.87 -7.20 11.16
N LYS A 122 -5.75 -7.39 10.44
CA LYS A 122 -4.58 -8.09 11.02
C LYS A 122 -3.67 -7.18 11.81
N CYS A 123 -3.75 -5.85 11.61
CA CYS A 123 -2.99 -4.92 12.43
C CYS A 123 -3.58 -4.73 13.83
N ASN A 124 -4.91 -4.81 13.97
CA ASN A 124 -5.61 -4.79 15.26
C ASN A 124 -5.11 -3.67 16.21
N ASN A 125 -5.01 -2.44 15.68
CA ASN A 125 -4.39 -1.27 16.31
C ASN A 125 -5.40 -0.11 16.42
N GLY A 126 -6.56 -0.35 17.02
CA GLY A 126 -7.62 0.67 17.12
C GLY A 126 -8.27 1.05 15.78
N GLY A 127 -7.91 0.35 14.70
CA GLY A 127 -8.42 0.60 13.35
C GLY A 127 -7.59 1.56 12.51
N VAL A 128 -6.43 2.01 12.99
CA VAL A 128 -5.56 2.94 12.26
C VAL A 128 -4.79 2.28 11.11
N GLY A 129 -4.78 0.94 11.06
CA GLY A 129 -4.37 0.18 9.89
C GLY A 129 -2.86 0.10 9.68
N GLY A 130 -2.43 0.09 8.44
CA GLY A 130 -1.04 -0.13 8.05
C GLY A 130 -0.89 -0.36 6.56
N LYS A 131 0.23 -0.97 6.18
CA LYS A 131 0.57 -1.23 4.78
C LYS A 131 1.20 -2.59 4.55
N VAL A 132 1.06 -3.07 3.32
CA VAL A 132 1.65 -4.31 2.83
C VAL A 132 2.15 -4.11 1.40
N GLN A 133 3.31 -4.67 1.09
CA GLN A 133 3.88 -4.65 -0.25
C GLN A 133 3.68 -6.01 -0.93
N ILE A 134 3.39 -6.00 -2.22
CA ILE A 134 3.30 -7.20 -3.06
C ILE A 134 3.88 -6.94 -4.45
N GLY A 135 5.00 -7.61 -4.76
CA GLY A 135 5.88 -7.14 -5.83
C GLY A 135 6.33 -5.71 -5.53
N CYS A 136 6.08 -4.80 -6.47
CA CYS A 136 6.35 -3.38 -6.36
C CYS A 136 5.12 -2.53 -6.00
N LEU A 137 3.97 -3.12 -5.70
CA LEU A 137 2.80 -2.37 -5.26
C LEU A 137 2.72 -2.34 -3.74
N ILE A 138 2.57 -1.15 -3.16
CA ILE A 138 2.24 -0.97 -1.73
C ILE A 138 0.76 -0.64 -1.63
N TYR A 139 0.05 -1.38 -0.78
CA TYR A 139 -1.33 -1.16 -0.41
C TYR A 139 -1.35 -0.62 1.01
N THR A 140 -1.89 0.58 1.19
CA THR A 140 -1.95 1.29 2.47
C THR A 140 -3.39 1.60 2.82
N TYR A 141 -3.79 1.24 4.02
CA TYR A 141 -5.04 1.68 4.64
C TYR A 141 -4.73 2.39 5.96
N ASN A 142 -5.20 3.64 6.09
CA ASN A 142 -5.12 4.38 7.34
C ASN A 142 -6.52 4.81 7.78
N GLY A 143 -6.88 4.43 9.01
CA GLY A 143 -8.07 4.92 9.68
C GLY A 143 -7.72 6.00 10.70
N GLY A 144 -8.67 6.85 11.04
CA GLY A 144 -8.52 7.83 12.12
C GLY A 144 -7.62 9.00 11.73
N ILE A 145 -7.50 9.29 10.44
CA ILE A 145 -6.69 10.39 9.94
C ILE A 145 -7.37 11.73 10.28
N MET A 146 -6.59 12.76 10.63
CA MET A 146 -7.08 14.09 10.97
C MET A 146 -6.76 15.08 9.85
N ALA A 147 -7.72 15.93 9.51
CA ALA A 147 -7.49 17.00 8.54
C ALA A 147 -6.37 17.93 9.02
N GLY A 148 -5.40 18.21 8.14
CA GLY A 148 -4.29 19.13 8.44
C GLY A 148 -3.12 18.51 9.21
N ARG A 149 -3.18 17.22 9.60
CA ARG A 149 -2.01 16.48 10.08
C ARG A 149 -1.30 15.85 8.88
N GLU A 150 0.02 15.99 8.85
CA GLU A 150 0.86 15.24 7.92
C GLU A 150 1.08 13.83 8.45
N TYR A 151 0.96 12.86 7.54
CA TYR A 151 1.21 11.47 7.82
C TYR A 151 2.19 10.95 6.77
N ASP A 152 3.10 10.10 7.20
CA ASP A 152 4.07 9.46 6.31
C ASP A 152 3.41 8.22 5.68
N TRP A 153 2.74 8.44 4.54
CA TRP A 153 1.95 7.43 3.83
C TRP A 153 2.82 6.44 3.04
#